data_AF-A0A3E2YQX7-F1
#
_entry.id   AF-A0A3E2YQX7-F1
#
_cell.length_a   1.000
_cell.length_b   1.000
_cell.length_c   1.000
_cell.angle_alpha   90.00
_cell.angle_beta   90.00
_cell.angle_gamma   90.00
#
_symmetry.space_group_name_H-M   'P 1'
#
loop_
_entity.id
_entity.type
_entity.pdbx_description
1 polymer ?
#
loop_
_entity_poly.entity_id
_entity_poly.type
_entity_poly.pdbx_seq_one_letter_code
_entity_poly.pdbx_strand_id
1 'polypeptide(L)'
;MTPPAHAARRAWVVGVAGPTGSGKSLVADILARDQPGDAFVVGADWYCRDQSAVPWPERADANMDHPDAIEDTLLAEHLAALRAGRPVESPQYDYATFSRLPATRRVHPHRLIVVEGILVLASEVVRRELDLRIYVDAPLDLCLHRRLLRDESSRGLGVAHTLRQYPRTIRPMFERFVGPSKRHADVVVHNDGPPESLPDAITGLRKRVRAMLSDAEADPATGRPTAAGVPVGSEPGPGGRR
;
A
#
# COMPACT_ATOMS: atom_id res chain seq x y z
N MET A 1 -7.66 -20.44 4.18
CA MET A 1 -6.79 -19.81 5.20
C MET A 1 -7.68 -19.13 6.22
N THR A 2 -7.66 -19.60 7.46
CA THR A 2 -8.34 -18.94 8.58
C THR A 2 -7.62 -17.61 8.84
N PRO A 3 -8.34 -16.47 8.94
CA PRO A 3 -7.69 -15.20 9.26
C PRO A 3 -6.99 -15.32 10.62
N PRO A 4 -5.78 -14.76 10.79
CA PRO A 4 -5.10 -14.83 12.07
C PRO A 4 -5.95 -14.13 13.12
N ALA A 5 -6.17 -14.78 14.26
CA ALA A 5 -7.03 -14.29 15.34
C ALA A 5 -6.38 -13.10 16.06
N HIS A 6 -6.43 -11.92 15.44
CA HIS A 6 -5.93 -10.68 16.02
C HIS A 6 -7.10 -9.89 16.59
N ALA A 7 -7.60 -10.32 17.76
CA ALA A 7 -8.51 -9.49 18.54
C ALA A 7 -7.77 -8.25 19.07
N ALA A 8 -8.38 -7.07 18.88
CA ALA A 8 -8.13 -5.79 19.55
C ALA A 8 -6.73 -5.13 19.44
N ARG A 9 -5.92 -5.41 18.41
CA ARG A 9 -4.70 -4.61 18.16
C ARG A 9 -4.97 -3.47 17.19
N ARG A 10 -4.48 -2.26 17.50
CA ARG A 10 -4.53 -1.11 16.58
C ARG A 10 -3.82 -1.47 15.28
N ALA A 11 -4.52 -1.39 14.15
CA ALA A 11 -3.89 -1.50 12.84
C ALA A 11 -3.14 -0.21 12.50
N TRP A 12 -1.91 -0.36 12.01
CA TRP A 12 -1.12 0.71 11.42
C TRP A 12 -1.43 0.81 9.93
N VAL A 13 -1.68 2.03 9.45
CA VAL A 13 -1.95 2.32 8.04
C VAL A 13 -0.79 3.13 7.48
N VAL A 14 -0.06 2.54 6.55
CA VAL A 14 1.10 3.15 5.89
C VAL A 14 0.72 3.51 4.46
N GLY A 15 0.85 4.78 4.08
CA GLY A 15 0.61 5.24 2.72
C GLY A 15 1.90 5.34 1.92
N VAL A 16 1.90 4.81 0.69
CA VAL A 16 3.02 4.88 -0.24
C VAL A 16 2.56 5.54 -1.54
N ALA A 17 3.05 6.74 -1.81
CA ALA A 17 2.77 7.48 -3.04
C ALA A 17 4.04 7.76 -3.83
N GLY A 18 3.88 8.30 -5.03
CA GLY A 18 4.97 8.64 -5.95
C GLY A 18 4.50 8.59 -7.40
N PRO A 19 5.30 9.05 -8.36
CA PRO A 19 4.94 8.97 -9.77
C PRO A 19 4.71 7.51 -10.19
N THR A 20 3.86 7.33 -11.20
CA THR A 20 3.75 6.05 -11.92
C THR A 20 5.14 5.59 -12.38
N GLY A 21 5.49 4.33 -12.15
CA GLY A 21 6.84 3.82 -12.46
C GLY A 21 7.93 4.15 -11.43
N SER A 22 7.63 4.83 -10.33
CA SER A 22 8.63 5.15 -9.29
C SER A 22 9.06 3.97 -8.44
N GLY A 23 8.30 2.87 -8.43
CA GLY A 23 8.54 1.70 -7.57
C GLY A 23 7.74 1.67 -6.26
N LYS A 24 6.73 2.54 -6.10
CA LYS A 24 5.81 2.54 -4.95
C LYS A 24 5.20 1.17 -4.61
N SER A 25 4.76 0.40 -5.61
CA SER A 25 4.20 -0.93 -5.39
C SER A 25 5.29 -1.92 -4.91
N LEU A 26 6.53 -1.80 -5.39
CA LEU A 26 7.66 -2.60 -4.89
C LEU A 26 8.00 -2.26 -3.43
N VAL A 27 8.01 -0.97 -3.06
CA VAL A 27 8.17 -0.56 -1.65
C VAL A 27 7.06 -1.15 -0.79
N ALA A 28 5.80 -1.03 -1.22
CA ALA A 28 4.66 -1.59 -0.50
C ALA A 28 4.77 -3.11 -0.31
N ASP A 29 5.15 -3.82 -1.37
CA ASP A 29 5.36 -5.27 -1.34
C ASP A 29 6.49 -5.68 -0.40
N ILE A 30 7.62 -4.97 -0.40
CA ILE A 30 8.74 -5.26 0.53
C ILE A 30 8.28 -5.08 1.98
N LEU A 31 7.58 -3.98 2.29
CA LEU A 31 7.08 -3.72 3.64
C LEU A 31 6.08 -4.79 4.10
N ALA A 32 5.21 -5.28 3.21
CA ALA A 32 4.27 -6.34 3.53
C ALA A 32 4.96 -7.71 3.68
N ARG A 33 5.92 -8.05 2.81
CA ARG A 33 6.66 -9.33 2.87
C ARG A 33 7.53 -9.46 4.11
N ASP A 34 8.04 -8.35 4.63
CA ASP A 34 8.78 -8.33 5.90
C ASP A 34 7.90 -8.67 7.13
N GLN A 35 6.57 -8.71 6.96
CA GLN A 35 5.57 -8.93 8.01
C GLN A 35 4.58 -10.04 7.60
N PRO A 36 5.06 -11.28 7.38
CA PRO A 36 4.26 -12.35 6.80
C PRO A 36 3.05 -12.69 7.69
N GLY A 37 1.85 -12.65 7.10
CA GLY A 37 0.58 -12.92 7.79
C GLY A 37 0.01 -11.72 8.56
N ASP A 38 0.81 -10.70 8.82
CA ASP A 38 0.42 -9.52 9.61
C ASP A 38 0.19 -8.26 8.76
N ALA A 39 0.46 -8.33 7.45
CA ALA A 39 0.34 -7.21 6.53
C ALA A 39 -0.49 -7.50 5.27
N PHE A 40 -1.14 -6.46 4.75
CA PHE A 40 -1.88 -6.51 3.50
C PHE A 40 -1.71 -5.20 2.70
N VAL A 41 -1.53 -5.33 1.38
CA VAL A 41 -1.41 -4.20 0.46
C VAL A 41 -2.76 -3.89 -0.19
N VAL A 42 -3.20 -2.64 -0.09
CA VAL A 42 -4.39 -2.10 -0.74
C VAL A 42 -3.95 -1.16 -1.86
N GLY A 43 -4.35 -1.45 -3.10
CA GLY A 43 -4.13 -0.55 -4.24
C GLY A 43 -5.23 0.50 -4.29
N ALA A 44 -4.87 1.79 -4.30
CA ALA A 44 -5.84 2.87 -4.51
C ALA A 44 -6.49 2.78 -5.91
N ASP A 45 -5.76 2.23 -6.87
CA ASP A 45 -6.21 1.86 -8.21
C ASP A 45 -7.47 0.97 -8.23
N TRP A 46 -7.74 0.21 -7.16
CA TRP A 46 -8.96 -0.59 -7.04
C TRP A 46 -10.23 0.27 -6.93
N TYR A 47 -10.07 1.50 -6.47
CA TYR A 47 -11.13 2.47 -6.18
C TYR A 47 -11.34 3.45 -7.33
N CYS A 48 -10.79 3.19 -8.51
CA CYS A 48 -11.13 3.91 -9.72
C CYS A 48 -12.66 3.87 -9.96
N ARG A 49 -13.21 5.00 -10.40
CA ARG A 49 -14.61 5.14 -10.80
C ARG A 49 -14.87 4.34 -12.07
N ASP A 50 -16.03 3.71 -12.12
CA ASP A 50 -16.46 2.96 -13.29
C ASP A 50 -16.70 3.90 -14.48
N GLN A 51 -16.05 3.62 -15.62
CA GLN A 51 -16.24 4.37 -16.87
C GLN A 51 -17.07 3.57 -17.88
N SER A 52 -17.74 2.48 -17.45
CA SER A 52 -18.55 1.63 -18.33
C SER A 52 -19.68 2.37 -19.06
N ALA A 53 -20.13 3.51 -18.54
CA ALA A 53 -21.12 4.37 -19.17
C ALA A 53 -20.56 5.29 -20.27
N VAL A 54 -19.24 5.53 -20.30
CA VAL A 54 -18.59 6.36 -21.32
C VAL A 54 -18.41 5.52 -22.60
N PRO A 55 -18.85 5.98 -23.79
CA PRO A 55 -18.68 5.21 -25.02
C PRO A 55 -17.21 5.18 -25.48
N TRP A 56 -16.87 4.19 -26.31
CA TRP A 56 -15.60 4.21 -27.06
C TRP A 56 -15.69 5.18 -28.24
N PRO A 57 -14.60 5.87 -28.64
CA PRO A 57 -13.23 5.75 -28.10
C PRO A 57 -12.95 6.64 -26.88
N GLU A 58 -13.87 7.52 -26.47
CA GLU A 58 -13.66 8.50 -25.38
C GLU A 58 -13.21 7.84 -24.07
N ARG A 59 -13.78 6.68 -23.74
CA ARG A 59 -13.37 5.89 -22.57
C ARG A 59 -11.88 5.56 -22.54
N ALA A 60 -11.28 5.27 -23.70
CA ALA A 60 -9.86 4.95 -23.84
C ALA A 60 -8.94 6.11 -23.44
N ASP A 61 -9.45 7.33 -23.59
CA ASP A 61 -8.75 8.57 -23.39
C ASP A 61 -9.10 9.22 -22.03
N ALA A 62 -9.87 8.52 -21.19
CA ALA A 62 -10.23 8.98 -19.86
C ALA A 62 -8.98 9.23 -19.00
N ASN A 63 -8.94 10.39 -18.35
CA ASN A 63 -7.84 10.77 -17.47
C ASN A 63 -7.97 10.08 -16.09
N MET A 64 -7.44 8.86 -16.00
CA MET A 64 -7.44 8.06 -14.77
C MET A 64 -6.47 8.59 -13.70
N ASP A 65 -5.60 9.54 -14.03
CA ASP A 65 -4.63 10.14 -13.11
C ASP A 65 -5.19 11.42 -12.42
N HIS A 66 -6.42 11.84 -12.74
CA HIS A 66 -7.11 12.96 -12.08
C HIS A 66 -7.70 12.52 -10.73
N PRO A 67 -7.69 13.37 -9.67
CA PRO A 67 -8.32 13.05 -8.38
C PRO A 67 -9.77 12.57 -8.47
N ASP A 68 -10.57 13.19 -9.34
CA ASP A 68 -11.98 12.80 -9.53
C ASP A 68 -12.17 11.39 -10.12
N ALA A 69 -11.12 10.77 -10.68
CA ALA A 69 -11.18 9.41 -11.19
C ALA A 69 -11.16 8.36 -10.07
N ILE A 70 -10.79 8.74 -8.83
CA ILE A 70 -10.67 7.83 -7.68
C ILE A 70 -11.76 8.12 -6.65
N GLU A 71 -12.37 7.08 -6.10
CA GLU A 71 -13.30 7.18 -4.97
C GLU A 71 -12.55 7.26 -3.63
N ASP A 72 -11.83 8.36 -3.41
CA ASP A 72 -11.00 8.58 -2.23
C ASP A 72 -11.77 8.46 -0.90
N THR A 73 -13.02 8.93 -0.87
CA THR A 73 -13.88 8.80 0.32
C THR A 73 -14.16 7.33 0.65
N LEU A 74 -14.48 6.52 -0.36
CA LEU A 74 -14.71 5.08 -0.18
C LEU A 74 -13.42 4.37 0.28
N LEU A 75 -12.28 4.72 -0.31
CA LEU A 75 -10.98 4.22 0.13
C LEU A 75 -10.73 4.57 1.60
N ALA A 76 -10.94 5.82 2.01
CA ALA A 76 -10.75 6.26 3.40
C ALA A 76 -11.69 5.54 4.36
N GLU A 77 -12.97 5.38 4.00
CA GLU A 77 -13.95 4.62 4.78
C GLU A 77 -13.52 3.15 4.97
N HIS A 78 -12.99 2.52 3.91
CA HIS A 78 -12.49 1.15 3.98
C HIS A 78 -11.24 1.04 4.85
N LEU A 79 -10.31 1.99 4.78
CA LEU A 79 -9.13 2.03 5.66
C LEU A 79 -9.55 2.19 7.13
N ALA A 80 -10.52 3.08 7.41
CA ALA A 80 -11.06 3.27 8.76
C ALA A 80 -11.77 2.00 9.28
N ALA A 81 -12.54 1.31 8.43
CA ALA A 81 -13.20 0.06 8.78
C ALA A 81 -12.19 -1.06 9.09
N LEU A 82 -11.15 -1.21 8.27
CA LEU A 82 -10.06 -2.15 8.49
C LEU A 82 -9.33 -1.86 9.81
N ARG A 83 -9.05 -0.58 10.09
CA ARG A 83 -8.47 -0.14 11.37
C ARG A 83 -9.37 -0.48 12.56
N ALA A 84 -10.69 -0.41 12.39
CA ALA A 84 -11.66 -0.80 13.41
C ALA A 84 -11.88 -2.33 13.52
N GLY A 85 -11.06 -3.15 12.85
CA GLY A 85 -11.18 -4.60 12.90
C GLY A 85 -12.36 -5.16 12.09
N ARG A 86 -12.91 -4.39 11.14
CA ARG A 86 -14.01 -4.84 10.28
C ARG A 86 -13.49 -5.18 8.87
N PRO A 87 -13.84 -6.35 8.31
CA PRO A 87 -13.53 -6.66 6.93
C PRO A 87 -14.31 -5.75 5.97
N VAL A 88 -13.77 -5.54 4.77
CA VAL A 88 -14.38 -4.73 3.72
C VAL A 88 -14.44 -5.49 2.40
N GLU A 89 -15.42 -5.17 1.57
CA GLU A 89 -15.53 -5.66 0.20
C GLU A 89 -14.94 -4.61 -0.74
N SER A 90 -13.64 -4.73 -1.03
CA SER A 90 -12.95 -3.76 -1.88
C SER A 90 -13.37 -3.93 -3.35
N PRO A 91 -13.69 -2.85 -4.08
CA PRO A 91 -13.92 -2.93 -5.51
C PRO A 91 -12.69 -3.47 -6.24
N GLN A 92 -12.85 -3.96 -7.45
CA GLN A 92 -11.73 -4.33 -8.34
C GLN A 92 -11.92 -3.62 -9.68
N TYR A 93 -10.83 -3.09 -10.24
CA TYR A 93 -10.87 -2.30 -11.47
C TYR A 93 -10.08 -2.98 -12.58
N ASP A 94 -10.67 -3.04 -13.77
CA ASP A 94 -10.03 -3.56 -14.96
C ASP A 94 -9.57 -2.42 -15.88
N TYR A 95 -8.25 -2.30 -16.02
CA TYR A 95 -7.60 -1.30 -16.84
C TYR A 95 -7.69 -1.57 -18.35
N ALA A 96 -8.03 -2.78 -18.77
CA ALA A 96 -8.23 -3.08 -20.19
C ALA A 96 -9.60 -2.54 -20.67
N THR A 97 -10.62 -2.65 -19.82
CA THR A 97 -12.00 -2.23 -20.14
C THR A 97 -12.40 -0.88 -19.56
N PHE A 98 -11.54 -0.29 -18.72
CA PHE A 98 -11.78 0.93 -17.96
C PHE A 98 -13.07 0.84 -17.12
N SER A 99 -13.29 -0.32 -16.49
CA SER A 99 -14.54 -0.58 -15.78
C SER A 99 -14.35 -1.27 -14.45
N ARG A 100 -15.34 -1.12 -13.57
CA ARG A 100 -15.39 -1.84 -12.30
C ARG A 100 -15.86 -3.28 -12.55
N LEU A 101 -15.14 -4.24 -11.99
CA LEU A 101 -15.56 -5.64 -12.01
C LEU A 101 -16.78 -5.84 -11.10
N PRO A 102 -17.74 -6.71 -11.45
CA PRO A 102 -18.86 -7.04 -10.58
C PRO A 102 -18.43 -7.71 -9.26
N ALA A 103 -17.30 -8.43 -9.29
CA ALA A 103 -16.76 -9.11 -8.12
C ALA A 103 -15.92 -8.15 -7.26
N THR A 104 -16.13 -8.20 -5.95
CA THR A 104 -15.30 -7.53 -4.96
C THR A 104 -14.22 -8.47 -4.42
N ARG A 105 -13.18 -7.88 -3.84
CA ARG A 105 -12.19 -8.60 -3.05
C ARG A 105 -12.44 -8.34 -1.57
N ARG A 106 -12.79 -9.40 -0.83
CA ARG A 106 -12.87 -9.31 0.62
C ARG A 106 -11.49 -9.11 1.23
N VAL A 107 -11.30 -7.99 1.91
CA VAL A 107 -10.07 -7.65 2.64
C VAL A 107 -10.35 -7.75 4.12
N HIS A 108 -9.54 -8.55 4.81
CA HIS A 108 -9.62 -8.70 6.26
C HIS A 108 -8.72 -7.67 6.96
N PRO A 109 -9.01 -7.31 8.23
CA PRO A 109 -8.10 -6.52 9.05
C PRO A 109 -6.74 -7.21 9.20
N HIS A 110 -5.67 -6.42 9.18
CA HIS A 110 -4.29 -6.84 9.43
C HIS A 110 -3.63 -5.83 10.38
N ARG A 111 -2.53 -6.21 11.03
CA ARG A 111 -1.78 -5.27 11.90
C ARG A 111 -1.13 -4.14 11.11
N LEU A 112 -0.76 -4.43 9.86
CA LEU A 112 -0.23 -3.46 8.91
C LEU A 112 -1.09 -3.45 7.64
N ILE A 113 -1.70 -2.30 7.35
CA ILE A 113 -2.32 -2.03 6.05
C ILE A 113 -1.39 -1.08 5.30
N VAL A 114 -0.89 -1.50 4.14
CA VAL A 114 -0.10 -0.64 3.25
C VAL A 114 -1.00 -0.20 2.10
N VAL A 115 -1.32 1.08 2.00
CA VAL A 115 -2.08 1.64 0.89
C VAL A 115 -1.14 2.32 -0.10
N GLU A 116 -1.23 1.94 -1.38
CA GLU A 116 -0.35 2.47 -2.41
C GLU A 116 -1.13 3.06 -3.60
N GLY A 117 -0.63 4.17 -4.14
CA GLY A 117 -1.28 4.85 -5.26
C GLY A 117 -0.65 6.20 -5.56
N ILE A 118 -0.76 6.66 -6.80
CA ILE A 118 -0.13 7.94 -7.23
C ILE A 118 -0.73 9.16 -6.50
N LEU A 119 -1.98 9.08 -6.03
CA LEU A 119 -2.72 10.18 -5.40
C LEU A 119 -2.95 9.99 -3.89
N VAL A 120 -2.43 8.90 -3.28
CA VAL A 120 -2.64 8.59 -1.85
C VAL A 120 -2.27 9.75 -0.93
N LEU A 121 -1.17 10.47 -1.24
CA LEU A 121 -0.76 11.66 -0.47
C LEU A 121 -1.35 12.96 -1.01
N ALA A 122 -1.95 12.99 -2.20
CA ALA A 122 -2.65 14.16 -2.70
C ALA A 122 -4.02 14.31 -2.01
N SER A 123 -4.68 13.18 -1.73
CA SER A 123 -5.97 13.12 -1.08
C SER A 123 -5.89 13.49 0.41
N GLU A 124 -6.66 14.49 0.85
CA GLU A 124 -6.69 14.86 2.27
C GLU A 124 -7.43 13.83 3.13
N VAL A 125 -8.55 13.30 2.64
CA VAL A 125 -9.36 12.33 3.37
C VAL A 125 -8.60 11.03 3.59
N VAL A 126 -7.86 10.55 2.59
CA VAL A 126 -6.99 9.37 2.74
C VAL A 126 -5.83 9.68 3.69
N ARG A 127 -5.18 10.85 3.58
CA ARG A 127 -4.05 11.23 4.46
C ARG A 127 -4.38 11.25 5.95
N ARG A 128 -5.62 11.55 6.31
CA ARG A 128 -6.09 11.53 7.71
C ARG A 128 -6.13 10.11 8.28
N GLU A 129 -6.26 9.11 7.43
CA GLU A 129 -6.22 7.71 7.82
C GLU A 129 -4.80 7.13 7.90
N LEU A 130 -3.75 7.86 7.49
CA LEU A 130 -2.38 7.34 7.46
C LEU A 130 -1.61 7.64 8.76
N ASP A 131 -0.96 6.63 9.32
CA ASP A 131 -0.01 6.76 10.44
C ASP A 131 1.42 7.05 9.99
N LEU A 132 1.80 6.65 8.76
CA LEU A 132 3.09 6.94 8.13
C LEU A 132 2.90 7.21 6.64
N ARG A 133 3.52 8.29 6.15
CA ARG A 133 3.40 8.77 4.77
C ARG A 133 4.73 8.68 4.07
N ILE A 134 4.82 7.83 3.06
CA ILE A 134 6.04 7.55 2.30
C ILE A 134 5.83 8.07 0.87
N TYR A 135 6.80 8.84 0.38
CA TYR A 135 6.86 9.23 -1.02
C TYR A 135 8.08 8.60 -1.69
N VAL A 136 7.85 7.80 -2.73
CA VAL A 136 8.91 7.19 -3.54
C VAL A 136 9.21 8.11 -4.71
N ASP A 137 10.38 8.74 -4.64
CA ASP A 137 10.88 9.71 -5.61
C ASP A 137 11.85 9.05 -6.58
N ALA A 138 11.70 9.32 -7.87
CA ALA A 138 12.55 8.79 -8.91
C ALA A 138 12.53 9.74 -10.13
N PRO A 139 13.61 9.78 -10.92
CA PRO A 139 13.65 10.54 -12.18
C PRO A 139 12.47 10.16 -13.10
N LEU A 140 11.84 11.16 -13.72
CA LEU A 140 10.61 10.97 -14.50
C LEU A 140 10.83 10.20 -15.82
N ASP A 141 12.03 10.31 -16.40
CA ASP A 141 12.48 9.53 -17.54
C ASP A 141 12.60 8.04 -17.20
N LEU A 142 13.18 7.71 -16.04
CA LEU A 142 13.22 6.35 -15.51
C LEU A 142 11.82 5.81 -15.21
N CYS A 143 10.96 6.65 -14.63
CA CYS A 143 9.55 6.32 -14.39
C CYS A 143 8.80 6.01 -15.69
N LEU A 144 8.99 6.84 -16.72
CA LEU A 144 8.40 6.63 -18.04
C LEU A 144 8.90 5.34 -18.67
N HIS A 145 10.21 5.08 -18.66
CA HIS A 145 10.79 3.84 -19.17
C HIS A 145 10.17 2.60 -18.50
N ARG A 146 10.10 2.59 -17.16
CA ARG A 146 9.47 1.50 -16.39
C ARG A 146 7.98 1.35 -16.70
N ARG A 147 7.26 2.47 -16.90
CA ARG A 147 5.84 2.45 -17.29
C ARG A 147 5.64 1.85 -18.68
N LEU A 148 6.46 2.22 -19.66
CA LEU A 148 6.37 1.70 -21.02
C LEU A 148 6.47 0.18 -21.04
N LEU A 149 7.50 -0.37 -20.37
CA LEU A 149 7.70 -1.82 -20.27
C LEU A 149 6.51 -2.52 -19.60
N ARG A 150 5.99 -1.98 -18.49
CA ARG A 150 4.88 -2.57 -17.74
C ARG A 150 3.55 -2.51 -18.50
N ASP A 151 3.24 -1.35 -19.10
CA ASP A 151 1.98 -1.15 -19.80
C ASP A 151 1.89 -2.10 -21.02
N GLU A 152 3.01 -2.34 -21.72
CA GLU A 152 3.11 -3.33 -22.79
C GLU A 152 3.02 -4.76 -22.27
N SER A 153 3.83 -5.14 -21.27
CA SER A 153 3.92 -6.53 -20.81
C SER A 153 2.71 -7.02 -20.02
N SER A 154 2.05 -6.13 -19.27
CA SER A 154 1.09 -6.52 -18.23
C SER A 154 -0.32 -5.99 -18.46
N ARG A 155 -0.49 -4.90 -19.22
CA ARG A 155 -1.81 -4.29 -19.48
C ARG A 155 -2.26 -4.42 -20.94
N GLY A 156 -1.40 -4.95 -21.82
CA GLY A 156 -1.68 -5.04 -23.25
C GLY A 156 -1.82 -3.68 -23.95
N LEU A 157 -1.29 -2.62 -23.32
CA LEU A 157 -1.31 -1.27 -23.88
C LEU A 157 -0.02 -1.04 -24.67
N GLY A 158 -0.13 -0.75 -25.97
CA GLY A 158 1.03 -0.53 -26.81
C GLY A 158 1.83 0.73 -26.42
N VAL A 159 3.15 0.69 -26.59
CA VAL A 159 4.10 1.81 -26.33
C VAL A 159 3.60 3.15 -26.86
N ALA A 160 3.05 3.16 -28.09
CA ALA A 160 2.53 4.37 -28.73
C ALA A 160 1.35 4.99 -27.96
N HIS A 161 0.51 4.19 -27.30
CA HIS A 161 -0.59 4.70 -26.48
C HIS A 161 -0.04 5.46 -25.26
N THR A 162 0.89 4.84 -24.51
CA THR A 162 1.49 5.48 -23.33
C THR A 162 2.27 6.75 -23.69
N LEU A 163 3.01 6.76 -24.81
CA LEU A 163 3.70 7.97 -25.28
C LEU A 163 2.76 9.10 -25.69
N ARG A 164 1.56 8.78 -26.25
CA ARG A 164 0.54 9.80 -26.53
C ARG A 164 -0.09 10.36 -25.26
N GLN A 165 -0.35 9.51 -24.26
CA GLN A 165 -0.95 9.90 -22.98
C GLN A 165 0.03 10.71 -22.12
N TYR A 166 1.33 10.43 -22.18
CA TYR A 166 2.31 11.03 -21.28
C TYR A 166 2.29 12.56 -21.21
N PRO A 167 2.43 13.31 -22.33
CA PRO A 167 2.36 14.76 -22.27
C PRO A 167 0.94 15.31 -22.08
N ARG A 168 -0.10 14.53 -22.37
CA ARG A 168 -1.51 14.97 -22.35
C ARG A 168 -2.13 14.89 -20.95
N THR A 169 -1.88 13.80 -20.24
CA THR A 169 -2.54 13.47 -18.98
C THR A 169 -1.51 13.19 -17.88
N ILE A 170 -0.60 12.24 -18.10
CA ILE A 170 0.29 11.72 -17.05
C ILE A 170 1.19 12.81 -16.46
N ARG A 171 1.93 13.54 -17.30
CA ARG A 171 2.86 14.58 -16.84
C ARG A 171 2.12 15.78 -16.21
N PRO A 172 1.05 16.34 -16.82
CA PRO A 172 0.26 17.39 -16.17
C PRO A 172 -0.33 16.96 -14.82
N MET A 173 -0.85 15.74 -14.69
CA MET A 173 -1.39 15.25 -13.41
C MET A 173 -0.28 15.05 -12.37
N PHE A 174 0.91 14.60 -12.80
CA PHE A 174 2.07 14.56 -11.93
C PHE A 174 2.43 15.96 -11.39
N GLU A 175 2.61 16.93 -12.28
CA GLU A 175 3.03 18.29 -11.92
C GLU A 175 1.99 18.99 -11.01
N ARG A 176 0.69 18.72 -11.24
CA ARG A 176 -0.40 19.36 -10.48
C ARG A 176 -0.72 18.68 -9.15
N PHE A 177 -0.67 17.35 -9.08
CA PHE A 177 -1.20 16.61 -7.93
C PHE A 177 -0.16 15.69 -7.27
N VAL A 178 0.51 14.84 -8.05
CA VAL A 178 1.41 13.80 -7.50
C VAL A 178 2.70 14.41 -6.94
N GLY A 179 3.46 15.15 -7.75
CA GLY A 179 4.72 15.78 -7.36
C GLY A 179 4.57 16.70 -6.14
N PRO A 180 3.61 17.64 -6.14
CA PRO A 180 3.37 18.51 -4.98
C PRO A 180 2.98 17.77 -3.71
N SER A 181 2.38 16.56 -3.81
CA SER A 181 1.98 15.78 -2.64
C SER A 181 3.15 15.28 -1.79
N LYS A 182 4.37 15.27 -2.35
CA LYS A 182 5.63 14.96 -1.62
C LYS A 182 5.79 15.76 -0.34
N ARG A 183 5.27 17.00 -0.29
CA ARG A 183 5.31 17.87 0.92
C ARG A 183 4.60 17.28 2.15
N HIS A 184 3.73 16.29 1.95
CA HIS A 184 2.98 15.63 3.03
C HIS A 184 3.67 14.37 3.55
N ALA A 185 4.81 13.98 2.98
CA ALA A 185 5.51 12.76 3.34
C ALA A 185 6.33 12.93 4.63
N ASP A 186 6.32 11.91 5.47
CA ASP A 186 7.20 11.79 6.64
C ASP A 186 8.56 11.20 6.23
N VAL A 187 8.58 10.40 5.15
CA VAL A 187 9.78 9.76 4.60
C VAL A 187 9.76 9.86 3.08
N VAL A 188 10.89 10.26 2.51
CA VAL A 188 11.13 10.19 1.06
C VAL A 188 12.12 9.06 0.79
N VAL A 189 11.73 8.14 -0.10
CA VAL A 189 12.59 7.07 -0.61
C VAL A 189 13.04 7.44 -2.00
N HIS A 190 14.35 7.52 -2.24
CA HIS A 190 14.90 7.71 -3.58
C HIS A 190 15.09 6.35 -4.26
N ASN A 191 14.52 6.17 -5.46
CA ASN A 191 14.57 4.93 -6.23
C ASN A 191 15.06 5.18 -7.68
N ASP A 192 16.26 5.75 -7.76
CA ASP A 192 17.03 5.98 -8.99
C ASP A 192 17.93 4.78 -9.37
N GLY A 193 18.20 3.88 -8.43
CA GLY A 193 18.93 2.63 -8.66
C GLY A 193 18.09 1.52 -9.33
N PRO A 194 18.70 0.36 -9.61
CA PRO A 194 18.00 -0.78 -10.16
C PRO A 194 17.12 -1.45 -9.08
N PRO A 195 16.00 -2.11 -9.45
CA PRO A 195 15.00 -2.59 -8.49
C PRO A 195 15.54 -3.48 -7.36
N GLU A 196 16.56 -4.28 -7.64
CA GLU A 196 17.23 -5.18 -6.70
C GLU A 196 17.98 -4.46 -5.57
N SER A 197 18.35 -3.19 -5.76
CA SER A 197 18.99 -2.38 -4.72
C SER A 197 18.01 -1.80 -3.70
N LEU A 198 16.71 -1.77 -4.04
CA LEU A 198 15.70 -1.09 -3.23
C LEU A 198 15.54 -1.68 -1.83
N PRO A 199 15.50 -3.02 -1.62
CA PRO A 199 15.37 -3.61 -0.28
C PRO A 199 16.45 -3.15 0.70
N ASP A 200 17.68 -2.96 0.21
CA ASP A 200 18.81 -2.49 1.02
C ASP A 200 18.72 -0.98 1.23
N ALA A 201 18.37 -0.22 0.18
CA ALA A 201 18.20 1.23 0.24
C ALA A 201 17.12 1.66 1.25
N ILE A 202 16.08 0.84 1.48
CA ILE A 202 15.01 1.13 2.44
C ILE A 202 15.19 0.43 3.81
N THR A 203 16.38 -0.07 4.15
CA THR A 203 16.63 -0.78 5.42
C THR A 203 16.18 0.00 6.66
N GLY A 204 16.43 1.32 6.70
CA GLY A 204 15.99 2.18 7.80
C GLY A 204 14.46 2.26 7.93
N LEU A 205 13.77 2.38 6.79
CA LEU A 205 12.31 2.38 6.73
C LEU A 205 11.73 1.02 7.17
N ARG A 206 12.32 -0.09 6.72
CA ARG A 206 11.92 -1.45 7.13
C ARG A 206 12.03 -1.63 8.65
N LYS A 207 13.15 -1.17 9.24
CA LYS A 207 13.33 -1.18 10.70
C LYS A 207 12.28 -0.32 11.43
N ARG A 208 11.97 0.87 10.90
CA ARG A 208 10.94 1.75 11.47
C ARG A 208 9.56 1.11 11.47
N VAL A 209 9.13 0.53 10.34
CA VAL A 209 7.83 -0.16 10.24
C VAL A 209 7.76 -1.37 11.19
N ARG A 210 8.85 -2.14 11.30
CA ARG A 210 8.93 -3.24 12.28
C ARG A 210 8.79 -2.73 13.71
N ALA A 211 9.47 -1.64 14.07
CA ALA A 211 9.35 -1.04 15.40
C ALA A 211 7.93 -0.55 15.70
N MET A 212 7.22 0.06 14.73
CA MET A 212 5.81 0.44 14.91
C MET A 212 4.93 -0.75 15.29
N LEU A 213 5.19 -1.93 14.71
CA LEU A 213 4.45 -3.15 15.03
C LEU A 213 4.84 -3.72 16.41
N SER A 214 6.12 -3.63 16.81
CA SER A 214 6.63 -4.08 18.11
C SER A 214 6.28 -3.15 19.28
N ASP A 215 6.22 -1.83 19.09
CA ASP A 215 5.83 -0.88 20.14
C ASP A 215 4.34 -1.06 20.53
N ALA A 216 3.54 -1.62 19.62
CA ALA A 216 2.17 -2.07 19.89
C ALA A 216 2.12 -3.43 20.64
N GLU A 217 3.26 -4.05 20.96
CA GLU A 217 3.39 -5.27 21.77
C GLU A 217 3.65 -4.98 23.25
N ALA A 218 4.15 -3.79 23.59
CA ALA A 218 4.25 -3.34 24.96
C ALA A 218 2.86 -2.87 25.46
N ASP A 219 2.22 -3.71 26.27
CA ASP A 219 1.03 -3.32 27.02
C ASP A 219 1.32 -2.08 27.89
N PRO A 220 0.61 -0.95 27.70
CA PRO A 220 0.80 0.26 28.51
C PRO A 220 0.50 0.03 30.00
N ALA A 221 -0.16 -1.08 30.37
CA ALA A 221 -0.45 -1.41 31.77
C ALA A 221 0.64 -2.21 32.50
N THR A 222 1.60 -2.85 31.82
CA THR A 222 2.48 -3.83 32.52
C THR A 222 3.98 -3.76 32.23
N GLY A 223 4.44 -3.10 31.17
CA GLY A 223 5.89 -2.85 30.96
C GLY A 223 6.80 -4.09 31.03
N ARG A 224 6.26 -5.30 30.91
CA ARG A 224 7.02 -6.55 30.95
C ARG A 224 6.98 -7.23 29.58
N PRO A 225 8.12 -7.75 29.09
CA PRO A 225 8.09 -8.63 27.93
C PRO A 225 7.27 -9.88 28.28
N THR A 226 6.33 -10.25 27.41
CA THR A 226 5.60 -11.53 27.52
C THR A 226 6.61 -12.65 27.36
N ALA A 227 6.88 -13.36 28.46
CA ALA A 227 7.82 -14.46 28.50
C ALA A 227 7.41 -15.54 27.50
N ALA A 228 8.29 -15.82 26.53
CA ALA A 228 8.27 -17.07 25.79
C ALA A 228 8.40 -18.24 26.80
N GLY A 229 7.58 -19.27 26.60
CA GLY A 229 7.46 -20.40 27.51
C GLY A 229 8.81 -21.02 27.89
N VAL A 230 9.14 -20.92 29.18
CA VAL A 230 10.16 -21.77 29.80
C VAL A 230 9.47 -23.09 30.17
N PRO A 231 9.98 -24.25 29.75
CA PRO A 231 9.42 -25.52 30.19
C PRO A 231 9.68 -25.69 31.69
N VAL A 232 8.61 -25.95 32.43
CA VAL A 232 8.62 -26.25 33.87
C VAL A 232 9.54 -27.44 34.10
N GLY A 233 10.64 -27.20 34.82
CA GLY A 233 11.51 -28.24 35.34
C GLY A 233 10.77 -29.11 36.35
N SER A 234 10.94 -30.41 36.22
CA SER A 234 10.49 -31.44 37.14
C SER A 234 11.03 -31.21 38.56
N GLU A 235 10.14 -31.22 39.55
CA GLU A 235 10.47 -31.23 40.98
C GLU A 235 11.30 -32.45 41.39
N PRO A 236 12.19 -32.33 42.40
CA PRO A 236 12.84 -33.47 43.03
C PRO A 236 11.92 -34.07 44.12
N GLY A 237 11.65 -35.38 44.02
CA GLY A 237 10.90 -36.14 45.03
C GLY A 237 11.67 -36.29 46.36
N PRO A 238 10.97 -36.51 47.48
CA PRO A 238 11.57 -36.53 48.81
C PRO A 238 12.32 -37.83 49.09
N GLY A 239 13.38 -37.72 49.89
CA GLY A 239 14.24 -38.83 50.26
C GLY A 239 13.57 -39.95 51.07
N GLY A 240 14.11 -41.15 50.92
CA GLY A 240 13.79 -42.33 51.72
C GLY A 240 15.03 -43.20 51.92
N ARG A 241 15.32 -43.48 53.19
CA ARG A 241 16.49 -44.18 53.73
C ARG A 241 16.45 -45.69 53.44
N ARG A 242 17.58 -46.28 53.06
CA ARG A 242 18.33 -47.38 53.73
C ARG A 242 19.28 -48.04 52.74
#